data_AF-A0A925D6M5-F1
#
_entry.id   AF-A0A925D6M5-F1
#
_cell.length_a   1.000
_cell.length_b   1.000
_cell.length_c   1.000
_cell.angle_alpha   90.00
_cell.angle_beta   90.00
_cell.angle_gamma   90.00
#
_symmetry.space_group_name_H-M   'P 1'
#
loop_
_entity.id
_entity.type
_entity.pdbx_description
1 polymer ?
#
loop_
_entity_poly.entity_id
_entity_poly.type
_entity_poly.pdbx_seq_one_letter_code
_entity_poly.pdbx_strand_id
1 'polypeptide(L)'
;TLHCIGWQHAEPVLRSLAYGLLNHNGEPNPAQSDLGPDKPFRENQSLVKTIRPEWQEGKLDSKATEELLATLHTGASGDVTKQVVEMLNKGVSPQSIWDALLLGSGECLMRQPAIVGLHTVTTSNALRYAYETSGSDETRRLLLLQNAAFIPMFRKAMESRGKVGDIKINELQPLDVAAKGELLDNVFAEINKDKLNAARLTLSYALHNEEAKEFIQRARVLVFLKGRDAHDYKFSSAVLEDFQHVSPAWRGKFLASSVFNLRGSGGGDNPVAERTKQALG
;
A
#
# COMPACT_ATOMS: atom_id res chain seq x y z
N THR A 1 -3.97 -12.32 -8.74
CA THR A 1 -3.28 -13.63 -8.88
C THR A 1 -4.08 -14.68 -9.62
N LEU A 2 -5.25 -15.15 -9.14
CA LEU A 2 -6.02 -16.20 -9.83
C LEU A 2 -6.55 -15.77 -11.22
N HIS A 3 -6.84 -14.48 -11.43
CA HIS A 3 -7.13 -13.94 -12.75
C HIS A 3 -5.98 -14.08 -13.75
N CYS A 4 -4.73 -14.16 -13.28
CA CYS A 4 -3.55 -14.28 -14.14
C CYS A 4 -3.12 -15.74 -14.34
N ILE A 5 -3.09 -16.53 -13.26
CA ILE A 5 -2.59 -17.91 -13.30
C ILE A 5 -3.70 -18.95 -13.52
N GLY A 6 -4.96 -18.60 -13.29
CA GLY A 6 -6.13 -19.46 -13.48
C GLY A 6 -6.65 -20.13 -12.21
N TRP A 7 -7.95 -20.46 -12.23
CA TRP A 7 -8.68 -21.05 -11.09
C TRP A 7 -8.20 -22.44 -10.68
N GLN A 8 -7.52 -23.17 -11.56
CA GLN A 8 -6.91 -24.46 -11.25
C GLN A 8 -5.82 -24.36 -10.15
N HIS A 9 -5.35 -23.15 -9.82
CA HIS A 9 -4.43 -22.89 -8.72
C HIS A 9 -5.12 -22.32 -7.46
N ALA A 10 -6.46 -22.38 -7.38
CA ALA A 10 -7.21 -21.79 -6.26
C ALA A 10 -7.07 -22.57 -4.94
N GLU A 11 -6.83 -23.88 -4.97
CA GLU A 11 -6.80 -24.70 -3.76
C GLU A 11 -5.77 -24.22 -2.71
N PRO A 12 -4.48 -23.96 -3.05
CA PRO A 12 -3.53 -23.43 -2.07
C PRO A 12 -3.93 -22.07 -1.51
N VAL A 13 -4.53 -21.21 -2.34
CA VAL A 13 -5.00 -19.88 -1.93
C VAL A 13 -6.14 -20.00 -0.93
N LEU A 14 -7.14 -20.83 -1.23
CA LEU A 14 -8.30 -21.07 -0.36
C LEU A 14 -7.89 -21.72 0.97
N ARG A 15 -6.95 -22.68 0.95
CA ARG A 15 -6.41 -23.27 2.18
C ARG A 15 -5.72 -22.24 3.05
N SER A 16 -4.87 -21.38 2.46
CA SER A 16 -4.21 -20.30 3.19
C SER A 16 -5.22 -19.31 3.78
N LEU A 17 -6.28 -18.98 3.04
CA LEU A 17 -7.33 -18.09 3.51
C LEU A 17 -8.12 -18.71 4.67
N ALA A 18 -8.57 -19.97 4.52
CA ALA A 18 -9.29 -20.68 5.57
C ALA A 18 -8.45 -20.80 6.85
N TYR A 19 -7.15 -21.10 6.72
CA TYR A 19 -6.23 -21.10 7.86
C TYR A 19 -6.15 -19.71 8.53
N GLY A 20 -6.02 -18.65 7.73
CA GLY A 20 -6.00 -17.28 8.25
C GLY A 20 -7.30 -16.87 8.97
N LEU A 21 -8.46 -17.28 8.46
CA LEU A 21 -9.76 -17.03 9.09
C LEU A 21 -9.94 -17.78 10.42
N LEU A 22 -9.27 -18.92 10.58
CA LEU A 22 -9.28 -19.73 11.80
C LEU A 22 -8.13 -19.38 12.75
N ASN A 23 -7.29 -18.40 12.41
CA ASN A 23 -6.14 -18.03 13.23
C ASN A 23 -6.57 -17.17 14.43
N HIS A 24 -7.15 -17.81 15.43
CA HIS A 24 -7.50 -17.23 16.73
C HIS A 24 -6.76 -17.97 17.87
N ASN A 25 -6.45 -17.27 18.96
CA ASN A 25 -5.79 -17.79 20.14
C ASN A 25 -6.63 -17.53 21.40
N GLY A 26 -7.64 -18.38 21.62
CA GLY A 26 -8.47 -18.34 22.82
C GLY A 26 -9.52 -17.22 22.84
N GLU A 27 -9.62 -16.38 21.80
CA GLU A 27 -10.72 -15.43 21.67
C GLU A 27 -12.07 -16.17 21.46
N PRO A 28 -13.18 -15.64 22.00
CA PRO A 28 -14.51 -16.21 21.80
C PRO A 28 -14.98 -16.05 20.36
N ASN A 29 -16.07 -16.74 20.00
CA ASN A 29 -16.63 -16.71 18.65
C ASN A 29 -16.94 -15.26 18.21
N PRO A 30 -16.30 -14.74 17.14
CA PRO A 30 -16.50 -13.37 16.67
C PRO A 30 -17.94 -13.09 16.18
N ALA A 31 -18.69 -14.13 15.78
CA ALA A 31 -20.10 -13.99 15.42
C ALA A 31 -20.99 -13.66 16.63
N GLN A 32 -20.51 -13.90 17.85
CA GLN A 32 -21.25 -13.72 19.11
C GLN A 32 -20.58 -12.73 20.07
N SER A 33 -19.46 -12.13 19.66
CA SER A 33 -18.60 -11.34 20.55
C SER A 33 -18.17 -10.03 19.89
N ASP A 34 -18.09 -8.96 20.68
CA ASP A 34 -17.65 -7.65 20.18
C ASP A 34 -16.12 -7.47 20.29
N LEU A 35 -15.39 -8.24 19.47
CA LEU A 35 -13.92 -8.20 19.46
C LEU A 35 -13.38 -6.96 18.76
N GLY A 36 -12.27 -6.44 19.27
CA GLY A 36 -11.60 -5.24 18.75
C GLY A 36 -11.38 -5.23 17.22
N PRO A 37 -10.85 -6.31 16.61
CA PRO A 37 -10.65 -6.38 15.16
C PRO A 37 -11.93 -6.28 14.32
N ASP A 38 -13.08 -6.70 14.86
CA ASP A 38 -14.36 -6.74 14.14
C ASP A 38 -15.16 -5.43 14.23
N LYS A 39 -14.87 -4.60 15.24
CA LYS A 39 -15.61 -3.34 15.50
C LYS A 39 -15.72 -2.43 14.28
N PRO A 40 -14.62 -2.14 13.54
CA PRO A 40 -14.73 -1.23 12.42
C PRO A 40 -15.67 -1.74 11.32
N PHE A 41 -15.74 -3.06 11.10
CA PHE A 41 -16.65 -3.62 10.10
C PHE A 41 -18.12 -3.38 10.51
N ARG A 42 -18.48 -3.66 11.77
CA ARG A 42 -19.84 -3.44 12.29
C ARG A 42 -20.24 -1.96 12.25
N GLU A 43 -19.32 -1.07 12.61
CA GLU A 43 -19.55 0.38 12.53
C GLU A 43 -19.72 0.84 11.07
N ASN A 44 -18.86 0.36 10.17
CA ASN A 44 -18.90 0.70 8.76
C ASN A 44 -20.20 0.25 8.08
N GLN A 45 -20.80 -0.89 8.47
CA GLN A 45 -22.12 -1.32 7.98
C GLN A 45 -23.22 -0.29 8.21
N SER A 46 -23.12 0.52 9.26
CA SER A 46 -24.06 1.62 9.51
C SER A 46 -23.65 2.88 8.75
N LEU A 47 -22.35 3.20 8.72
CA LEU A 47 -21.83 4.40 8.04
C LEU A 47 -22.04 4.40 6.53
N VAL A 48 -21.92 3.26 5.85
CA VAL A 48 -22.09 3.21 4.39
C VAL A 48 -23.48 3.66 3.91
N LYS A 49 -24.48 3.56 4.80
CA LYS A 49 -25.87 3.97 4.55
C LYS A 49 -26.07 5.49 4.61
N THR A 50 -25.10 6.23 5.17
CA THR A 50 -25.15 7.69 5.29
C THR A 50 -24.34 8.40 4.19
N ILE A 51 -23.66 7.63 3.34
CA ILE A 51 -22.96 8.12 2.15
C ILE A 51 -24.01 8.47 1.09
N ARG A 52 -23.88 9.66 0.50
CA ARG A 52 -24.76 10.17 -0.57
C ARG A 52 -24.86 9.18 -1.74
N PRO A 53 -25.97 9.19 -2.51
CA PRO A 53 -26.12 8.29 -3.66
C PRO A 53 -25.00 8.43 -4.71
N GLU A 54 -24.68 9.67 -5.11
CA GLU A 54 -23.67 9.99 -6.13
C GLU A 54 -22.24 10.10 -5.54
N TRP A 55 -21.84 9.18 -4.68
CA TRP A 55 -20.52 9.22 -4.01
C TRP A 55 -19.36 8.83 -4.93
N GLN A 56 -19.64 8.09 -6.01
CA GLN A 56 -18.63 7.75 -7.01
C GLN A 56 -18.22 8.97 -7.85
N GLU A 57 -19.07 9.99 -7.87
CA GLU A 57 -18.79 11.30 -8.43
C GLU A 57 -18.18 12.24 -7.38
N GLY A 58 -17.45 13.25 -7.85
CA GLY A 58 -16.93 14.30 -6.99
C GLY A 58 -15.79 15.06 -7.62
N LYS A 59 -15.38 16.12 -6.95
CA LYS A 59 -14.24 16.94 -7.36
C LYS A 59 -12.96 16.34 -6.81
N LEU A 60 -11.96 16.18 -7.68
CA LEU A 60 -10.59 15.89 -7.24
C LEU A 60 -10.08 17.05 -6.38
N ASP A 61 -9.59 16.72 -5.20
CA ASP A 61 -9.13 17.68 -4.21
C ASP A 61 -7.87 17.19 -3.49
N SER A 62 -6.72 17.74 -3.88
CA SER A 62 -5.44 17.43 -3.23
C SER A 62 -5.40 17.84 -1.77
N LYS A 63 -6.14 18.89 -1.35
CA LYS A 63 -6.19 19.28 0.06
C LYS A 63 -6.96 18.25 0.88
N ALA A 64 -8.03 17.68 0.34
CA ALA A 64 -8.73 16.59 1.00
C ALA A 64 -7.82 15.37 1.22
N THR A 65 -6.93 15.07 0.26
CA THR A 65 -5.89 14.04 0.42
C THR A 65 -4.95 14.36 1.59
N GLU A 66 -4.47 15.60 1.69
CA GLU A 66 -3.58 16.05 2.77
C GLU A 66 -4.28 16.03 4.14
N GLU A 67 -5.52 16.50 4.20
CA GLU A 67 -6.34 16.51 5.42
C GLU A 67 -6.60 15.10 5.94
N LEU A 68 -6.90 14.15 5.04
CA LEU A 68 -7.11 12.76 5.42
C LEU A 68 -5.79 12.09 5.84
N LEU A 69 -4.67 12.40 5.18
CA LEU A 69 -3.33 11.97 5.63
C LEU A 69 -3.01 12.45 7.05
N ALA A 70 -3.32 13.72 7.35
CA ALA A 70 -3.12 14.26 8.70
C ALA A 70 -3.94 13.49 9.75
N THR A 71 -5.18 13.11 9.45
CA THR A 71 -5.98 12.27 10.35
C THR A 71 -5.42 10.86 10.45
N LEU A 72 -4.90 10.27 9.37
CA LEU A 72 -4.24 8.96 9.41
C LEU A 72 -3.00 8.96 10.32
N HIS A 73 -2.35 10.10 10.56
CA HIS A 73 -1.21 10.20 11.45
C HIS A 73 -1.55 9.97 12.92
N THR A 74 -2.73 10.41 13.38
CA THR A 74 -3.09 10.44 14.81
C THR A 74 -4.45 9.84 15.16
N GLY A 75 -5.42 9.89 14.26
CA GLY A 75 -6.80 9.44 14.47
C GLY A 75 -6.92 7.92 14.67
N ALA A 76 -7.99 7.50 15.34
CA ALA A 76 -8.40 6.10 15.43
C ALA A 76 -9.24 5.70 14.20
N SER A 77 -9.51 4.40 14.03
CA SER A 77 -10.28 3.87 12.90
C SER A 77 -11.60 4.61 12.69
N GLY A 78 -12.35 4.86 13.77
CA GLY A 78 -13.63 5.57 13.70
C GLY A 78 -13.52 7.05 13.32
N ASP A 79 -12.40 7.72 13.64
CA ASP A 79 -12.18 9.12 13.25
C ASP A 79 -11.96 9.23 11.74
N VAL A 80 -11.13 8.33 11.20
CA VAL A 80 -10.81 8.28 9.77
C VAL A 80 -12.04 7.90 8.95
N THR A 81 -12.80 6.88 9.35
CA THR A 81 -13.99 6.47 8.58
C THR A 81 -15.09 7.52 8.58
N LYS A 82 -15.30 8.22 9.70
CA LYS A 82 -16.22 9.36 9.76
C LYS A 82 -15.77 10.49 8.84
N GLN A 83 -14.50 10.86 8.85
CA GLN A 83 -13.98 11.90 7.96
C GLN A 83 -14.12 11.51 6.48
N VAL A 84 -13.89 10.25 6.13
CA VAL A 84 -14.12 9.74 4.77
C VAL A 84 -15.58 9.94 4.34
N VAL A 85 -16.55 9.57 5.19
CA VAL A 85 -17.98 9.79 4.91
C VAL A 85 -18.30 11.28 4.77
N GLU A 86 -17.76 12.13 5.64
CA GLU A 86 -17.94 13.58 5.56
C GLU A 86 -17.39 14.16 4.25
N MET A 87 -16.19 13.75 3.83
CA MET A 87 -15.57 14.17 2.57
C MET A 87 -16.41 13.76 1.36
N LEU A 88 -16.85 12.49 1.32
CA LEU A 88 -17.73 11.99 0.26
C LEU A 88 -19.02 12.80 0.20
N ASN A 89 -19.67 13.04 1.34
CA ASN A 89 -20.92 13.81 1.37
C ASN A 89 -20.73 15.28 0.96
N LYS A 90 -19.55 15.86 1.21
CA LYS A 90 -19.20 17.24 0.82
C LYS A 90 -18.86 17.44 -0.65
N GLY A 91 -18.67 16.40 -1.46
CA GLY A 91 -18.29 16.59 -2.87
C GLY A 91 -16.93 16.03 -3.25
N VAL A 92 -16.15 15.53 -2.29
CA VAL A 92 -14.79 15.04 -2.58
C VAL A 92 -14.88 13.75 -3.39
N SER A 93 -14.10 13.67 -4.47
CA SER A 93 -13.99 12.45 -5.26
C SER A 93 -13.40 11.31 -4.43
N PRO A 94 -13.91 10.07 -4.56
CA PRO A 94 -13.31 8.90 -3.91
C PRO A 94 -11.86 8.68 -4.34
N GLN A 95 -11.43 9.19 -5.49
CA GLN A 95 -10.02 9.13 -5.91
C GLN A 95 -9.10 9.90 -4.94
N SER A 96 -9.49 11.09 -4.46
CA SER A 96 -8.69 11.86 -3.49
C SER A 96 -8.58 11.17 -2.14
N ILE A 97 -9.62 10.41 -1.77
CA ILE A 97 -9.63 9.56 -0.57
C ILE A 97 -8.68 8.40 -0.77
N TRP A 98 -8.78 7.68 -1.89
CA TRP A 98 -7.87 6.58 -2.21
C TRP A 98 -6.41 7.02 -2.29
N ASP A 99 -6.12 8.21 -2.83
CA ASP A 99 -4.77 8.77 -2.82
C ASP A 99 -4.23 8.86 -1.39
N ALA A 100 -5.03 9.34 -0.43
CA ALA A 100 -4.61 9.43 0.98
C ALA A 100 -4.41 8.05 1.62
N LEU A 101 -5.28 7.09 1.31
CA LEU A 101 -5.17 5.73 1.86
C LEU A 101 -3.92 5.01 1.32
N LEU A 102 -3.65 5.10 0.01
CA LEU A 102 -2.47 4.51 -0.60
C LEU A 102 -1.19 5.18 -0.08
N LEU A 103 -1.15 6.53 -0.05
CA LEU A 103 -0.03 7.28 0.53
C LEU A 103 0.19 6.95 2.02
N GLY A 104 -0.88 6.87 2.81
CA GLY A 104 -0.82 6.53 4.24
C GLY A 104 -0.29 5.12 4.47
N SER A 105 -0.65 4.16 3.60
CA SER A 105 -0.08 2.82 3.64
C SER A 105 1.43 2.80 3.32
N GLY A 106 1.86 3.59 2.32
CA GLY A 106 3.26 3.78 1.98
C GLY A 106 4.03 4.47 3.11
N GLU A 107 3.42 5.43 3.79
CA GLU A 107 4.02 6.11 4.94
C GLU A 107 4.22 5.15 6.12
N CYS A 108 3.27 4.26 6.42
CA CYS A 108 3.46 3.20 7.42
C CYS A 108 4.73 2.37 7.12
N LEU A 109 4.94 2.00 5.85
CA LEU A 109 6.16 1.30 5.44
C LEU A 109 7.42 2.16 5.63
N MET A 110 7.39 3.44 5.26
CA MET A 110 8.52 4.36 5.45
C MET A 110 8.90 4.49 6.92
N ARG A 111 7.90 4.56 7.81
CA ARG A 111 8.08 4.74 9.26
C ARG A 111 8.54 3.47 9.95
N GLN A 112 8.18 2.28 9.46
CA GLN A 112 8.70 1.01 9.96
C GLN A 112 8.78 -0.02 8.81
N PRO A 113 9.94 -0.14 8.13
CA PRO A 113 10.12 -1.01 6.96
C PRO A 113 10.27 -2.47 7.38
N ALA A 114 9.19 -3.02 7.92
CA ALA A 114 9.07 -4.35 8.47
C ALA A 114 7.73 -4.97 8.06
N ILE A 115 7.47 -6.18 8.56
CA ILE A 115 6.33 -7.01 8.16
C ILE A 115 4.98 -6.29 8.27
N VAL A 116 4.76 -5.50 9.32
CA VAL A 116 3.49 -4.80 9.55
C VAL A 116 3.30 -3.65 8.55
N GLY A 117 4.31 -2.79 8.36
CA GLY A 117 4.25 -1.70 7.38
C GLY A 117 4.09 -2.22 5.94
N LEU A 118 4.78 -3.33 5.61
CA LEU A 118 4.57 -4.04 4.35
C LEU A 118 3.12 -4.51 4.20
N HIS A 119 2.56 -5.09 5.26
CA HIS A 119 1.18 -5.56 5.26
C HIS A 119 0.15 -4.44 5.14
N THR A 120 0.44 -3.23 5.62
CA THR A 120 -0.41 -2.07 5.38
C THR A 120 -0.56 -1.79 3.88
N VAL A 121 0.55 -1.80 3.14
CA VAL A 121 0.55 -1.60 1.68
C VAL A 121 -0.17 -2.73 0.97
N THR A 122 0.17 -3.99 1.26
CA THR A 122 -0.45 -5.13 0.55
C THR A 122 -1.93 -5.30 0.87
N THR A 123 -2.36 -4.93 2.08
CA THR A 123 -3.79 -4.91 2.44
C THR A 123 -4.53 -3.80 1.71
N SER A 124 -3.92 -2.62 1.58
CA SER A 124 -4.51 -1.50 0.83
C SER A 124 -4.71 -1.85 -0.64
N ASN A 125 -3.71 -2.46 -1.28
CA ASN A 125 -3.80 -3.00 -2.63
C ASN A 125 -4.94 -4.03 -2.76
N ALA A 126 -5.01 -5.00 -1.85
CA ALA A 126 -6.05 -6.03 -1.89
C ALA A 126 -7.48 -5.44 -1.76
N LEU A 127 -7.66 -4.45 -0.88
CA LEU A 127 -8.95 -3.76 -0.72
C LEU A 127 -9.27 -2.87 -1.93
N ARG A 128 -8.27 -2.22 -2.54
CA ARG A 128 -8.44 -1.45 -3.79
C ARG A 128 -8.85 -2.36 -4.94
N TYR A 129 -8.17 -3.48 -5.11
CA TYR A 129 -8.50 -4.47 -6.12
C TYR A 129 -9.94 -4.98 -5.96
N ALA A 130 -10.33 -5.33 -4.72
CA ALA A 130 -11.70 -5.78 -4.43
C ALA A 130 -12.73 -4.68 -4.70
N TYR A 131 -12.39 -3.42 -4.44
CA TYR A 131 -13.25 -2.26 -4.69
C TYR A 131 -13.51 -2.09 -6.19
N GLU A 132 -12.46 -2.16 -7.01
CA GLU A 132 -12.58 -1.97 -8.46
C GLU A 132 -13.29 -3.14 -9.15
N THR A 133 -13.14 -4.36 -8.61
CA THR A 133 -13.72 -5.56 -9.21
C THR A 133 -15.08 -5.96 -8.66
N SER A 134 -15.53 -5.35 -7.55
CA SER A 134 -16.86 -5.59 -6.99
C SER A 134 -17.96 -5.02 -7.90
N GLY A 135 -19.02 -5.79 -8.13
CA GLY A 135 -20.26 -5.34 -8.78
C GLY A 135 -21.29 -4.73 -7.82
N SER A 136 -21.06 -4.79 -6.51
CA SER A 136 -21.98 -4.27 -5.47
C SER A 136 -21.50 -2.90 -4.98
N ASP A 137 -22.35 -1.87 -5.12
CA ASP A 137 -22.07 -0.51 -4.63
C ASP A 137 -21.88 -0.47 -3.12
N GLU A 138 -22.72 -1.18 -2.35
CA GLU A 138 -22.58 -1.30 -0.90
C GLU A 138 -21.22 -1.91 -0.52
N THR A 139 -20.80 -2.96 -1.23
CA THR A 139 -19.50 -3.59 -1.01
C THR A 139 -18.35 -2.63 -1.34
N ARG A 140 -18.46 -1.80 -2.38
CA ARG A 140 -17.44 -0.77 -2.69
C ARG A 140 -17.29 0.24 -1.57
N ARG A 141 -18.41 0.77 -1.06
CA ARG A 141 -18.41 1.68 0.09
C ARG A 141 -17.77 1.04 1.32
N LEU A 142 -18.13 -0.21 1.60
CA LEU A 142 -17.57 -0.96 2.74
C LEU A 142 -16.06 -1.16 2.59
N LEU A 143 -15.56 -1.55 1.42
CA LEU A 143 -14.14 -1.76 1.17
C LEU A 143 -13.31 -0.47 1.34
N LEU A 144 -13.85 0.67 0.88
CA LEU A 144 -13.24 1.98 1.08
C LEU A 144 -13.13 2.33 2.57
N LEU A 145 -14.24 2.22 3.32
CA LEU A 145 -14.24 2.49 4.76
C LEU A 145 -13.39 1.47 5.55
N GLN A 146 -13.31 0.21 5.09
CA GLN A 146 -12.51 -0.80 5.75
C GLN A 146 -11.01 -0.50 5.62
N ASN A 147 -10.56 -0.05 4.44
CA ASN A 147 -9.17 0.36 4.27
C ASN A 147 -8.84 1.57 5.16
N ALA A 148 -9.74 2.57 5.17
CA ALA A 148 -9.63 3.73 6.05
C ALA A 148 -9.53 3.35 7.54
N ALA A 149 -10.30 2.35 7.99
CA ALA A 149 -10.21 1.84 9.36
C ALA A 149 -8.92 1.07 9.66
N PHE A 150 -8.40 0.32 8.68
CA PHE A 150 -7.25 -0.57 8.86
C PHE A 150 -5.92 0.16 8.98
N ILE A 151 -5.71 1.27 8.27
CA ILE A 151 -4.43 1.99 8.34
C ILE A 151 -4.09 2.42 9.79
N PRO A 152 -4.99 3.05 10.57
CA PRO A 152 -4.77 3.30 12.00
C PRO A 152 -4.51 2.04 12.84
N MET A 153 -5.17 0.92 12.52
CA MET A 153 -4.95 -0.35 13.21
C MET A 153 -3.55 -0.89 12.96
N PHE A 154 -3.06 -0.81 11.71
CA PHE A 154 -1.68 -1.14 11.36
C PHE A 154 -0.70 -0.21 12.07
N ARG A 155 -0.94 1.10 12.06
CA ARG A 155 -0.12 2.08 12.81
C ARG A 155 0.02 1.68 14.27
N LYS A 156 -1.09 1.35 14.95
CA LYS A 156 -1.08 0.88 16.34
C LYS A 156 -0.36 -0.46 16.50
N ALA A 157 -0.52 -1.39 15.56
CA ALA A 157 0.18 -2.68 15.58
C ALA A 157 1.70 -2.55 15.36
N MET A 158 2.16 -1.48 14.69
CA MET A 158 3.59 -1.20 14.54
C MET A 158 4.24 -0.77 15.86
N GLU A 159 3.51 -0.05 16.71
CA GLU A 159 3.99 0.43 18.03
C GLU A 159 4.39 -0.73 18.95
N SER A 160 3.65 -1.85 18.91
CA SER A 160 3.96 -3.04 19.70
C SER A 160 5.16 -3.83 19.18
N ARG A 161 5.70 -3.48 18.00
CA ARG A 161 6.82 -4.16 17.34
C ARG A 161 8.10 -3.33 17.26
N GLY A 162 8.14 -2.20 17.97
CA GLY A 162 9.33 -1.38 18.14
C GLY A 162 9.12 0.06 17.70
N LYS A 163 10.23 0.76 17.46
CA LYS A 163 10.19 2.18 17.10
C LYS A 163 9.44 2.37 15.78
N VAL A 164 8.51 3.32 15.78
CA VAL A 164 7.85 3.85 14.59
C VAL A 164 8.47 5.21 14.30
N GLY A 165 8.99 5.40 13.09
CA GLY A 165 9.52 6.68 12.63
C GLY A 165 8.45 7.76 12.53
N ASP A 166 8.86 8.98 12.22
CA ASP A 166 8.05 10.19 12.13
C ASP A 166 8.04 10.80 10.71
N ILE A 167 8.66 10.12 9.74
CA ILE A 167 8.67 10.55 8.34
C ILE A 167 7.24 10.66 7.82
N LYS A 168 6.94 11.80 7.19
CA LYS A 168 5.68 12.04 6.51
C LYS A 168 5.87 12.03 5.00
N ILE A 169 5.04 11.25 4.32
CA ILE A 169 5.18 11.04 2.87
C ILE A 169 4.91 12.32 2.08
N ASN A 170 4.00 13.18 2.55
CA ASN A 170 3.66 14.44 1.90
C ASN A 170 4.75 15.52 2.05
N GLU A 171 5.63 15.40 3.04
CA GLU A 171 6.77 16.31 3.29
C GLU A 171 8.04 15.91 2.53
N LEU A 172 8.08 14.71 1.91
CA LEU A 172 9.22 14.22 1.15
C LEU A 172 9.57 15.17 -0.01
N GLN A 173 10.84 15.57 -0.08
CA GLN A 173 11.37 16.45 -1.12
C GLN A 173 12.35 15.72 -2.05
N PRO A 174 12.30 16.01 -3.37
CA PRO A 174 13.27 15.49 -4.32
C PRO A 174 14.68 15.99 -3.98
N LEU A 175 15.70 15.29 -4.49
CA LEU A 175 17.06 15.83 -4.58
C LEU A 175 17.21 16.67 -5.84
N ASP A 176 17.98 17.75 -5.71
CA ASP A 176 18.47 18.51 -6.85
C ASP A 176 19.66 17.77 -7.47
N VAL A 177 19.42 17.11 -8.60
CA VAL A 177 20.40 16.24 -9.27
C VAL A 177 20.61 16.71 -10.70
N ALA A 178 21.87 17.06 -11.03
CA ALA A 178 22.23 17.64 -12.32
C ALA A 178 22.24 16.62 -13.49
N ALA A 179 22.47 15.33 -13.21
CA ALA A 179 22.62 14.29 -14.23
C ALA A 179 21.41 13.35 -14.29
N LYS A 180 20.53 13.58 -15.28
CA LYS A 180 19.29 12.79 -15.49
C LYS A 180 19.54 11.34 -15.92
N GLY A 181 20.65 11.07 -16.62
CA GLY A 181 20.93 9.78 -17.27
C GLY A 181 21.28 8.63 -16.32
N GLU A 182 21.77 8.91 -15.11
CA GLU A 182 22.20 7.88 -14.14
C GLU A 182 21.24 7.73 -12.95
N LEU A 183 20.16 8.51 -12.93
CA LEU A 183 19.30 8.63 -11.75
C LEU A 183 18.65 7.29 -11.37
N LEU A 184 18.26 6.49 -12.36
CA LEU A 184 17.68 5.18 -12.14
C LEU A 184 18.66 4.20 -11.49
N ASP A 185 19.89 4.14 -11.98
CA ASP A 185 20.91 3.24 -11.42
C ASP A 185 21.30 3.68 -10.00
N ASN A 186 21.39 4.99 -9.77
CA ASN A 186 21.64 5.57 -8.45
C ASN A 186 20.53 5.20 -7.46
N VAL A 187 19.25 5.28 -7.86
CA VAL A 187 18.13 4.85 -7.00
C VAL A 187 18.32 3.41 -6.52
N PHE A 188 18.50 2.46 -7.44
CA PHE A 188 18.57 1.05 -7.08
C PHE A 188 19.87 0.68 -6.36
N ALA A 189 20.97 1.38 -6.61
CA ALA A 189 22.22 1.21 -5.85
C ALA A 189 22.07 1.70 -4.40
N GLU A 190 21.21 2.69 -4.18
CA GLU A 190 21.04 3.34 -2.87
C GLU A 190 20.08 2.60 -1.94
N ILE A 191 19.13 1.81 -2.46
CA ILE A 191 18.13 1.06 -1.67
C ILE A 191 18.75 0.25 -0.52
N ASN A 192 19.92 -0.35 -0.73
CA ASN A 192 20.61 -1.16 0.27
C ASN A 192 21.47 -0.36 1.25
N LYS A 193 21.70 0.94 0.99
CA LYS A 193 22.57 1.82 1.77
C LYS A 193 21.77 2.78 2.63
N ASP A 194 20.90 3.56 1.99
CA ASP A 194 20.06 4.56 2.63
C ASP A 194 18.71 4.63 1.91
N LYS A 195 17.69 4.05 2.53
CA LYS A 195 16.33 3.99 1.97
C LYS A 195 15.69 5.37 1.84
N LEU A 196 16.01 6.32 2.73
CA LEU A 196 15.47 7.67 2.67
C LEU A 196 16.11 8.41 1.49
N ASN A 197 17.42 8.30 1.32
CA ASN A 197 18.11 8.87 0.17
C ASN A 197 17.61 8.26 -1.16
N ALA A 198 17.44 6.93 -1.21
CA ALA A 198 16.86 6.23 -2.35
C ALA A 198 15.43 6.73 -2.67
N ALA A 199 14.62 7.01 -1.65
CA ALA A 199 13.27 7.55 -1.83
C ALA A 199 13.30 8.97 -2.43
N ARG A 200 14.21 9.83 -1.96
CA ARG A 200 14.36 11.19 -2.52
C ARG A 200 14.87 11.17 -3.96
N LEU A 201 15.82 10.27 -4.29
CA LEU A 201 16.25 10.01 -5.67
C LEU A 201 15.09 9.50 -6.54
N THR A 202 14.25 8.61 -5.99
CA THR A 202 13.08 8.08 -6.70
C THR A 202 12.07 9.19 -7.00
N LEU A 203 11.88 10.12 -6.06
CA LEU A 203 11.02 11.27 -6.27
C LEU A 203 11.59 12.20 -7.36
N SER A 204 12.90 12.48 -7.36
CA SER A 204 13.56 13.21 -8.45
C SER A 204 13.39 12.51 -9.81
N TYR A 205 13.47 11.17 -9.83
CA TYR A 205 13.26 10.39 -11.04
C TYR A 205 11.83 10.53 -11.57
N ALA A 206 10.83 10.43 -10.68
CA ALA A 206 9.42 10.52 -11.03
C ALA A 206 9.01 11.89 -11.61
N LEU A 207 9.67 12.99 -11.20
CA LEU A 207 9.43 14.33 -11.75
C LEU A 207 9.74 14.46 -13.25
N HIS A 208 10.55 13.56 -13.79
CA HIS A 208 10.93 13.55 -15.21
C HIS A 208 10.42 12.32 -15.96
N ASN A 209 9.79 11.38 -15.25
CA ASN A 209 9.37 10.09 -15.78
C ASN A 209 8.01 9.71 -15.17
N GLU A 210 6.95 10.42 -15.58
CA GLU A 210 5.59 10.29 -15.00
C GLU A 210 5.08 8.83 -14.99
N GLU A 211 5.40 8.07 -16.04
CA GLU A 211 4.98 6.68 -16.21
C GLU A 211 5.90 5.66 -15.51
N ALA A 212 7.08 6.10 -15.06
CA ALA A 212 8.10 5.29 -14.37
C ALA A 212 8.38 3.90 -15.00
N LYS A 213 8.22 3.74 -16.32
CA LYS A 213 8.27 2.43 -17.00
C LYS A 213 9.57 1.68 -16.76
N GLU A 214 10.70 2.37 -16.88
CA GLU A 214 12.02 1.76 -16.68
C GLU A 214 12.27 1.41 -15.21
N PHE A 215 11.80 2.23 -14.28
CA PHE A 215 11.80 1.91 -12.85
C PHE A 215 11.00 0.64 -12.56
N ILE A 216 9.77 0.56 -13.04
CA ILE A 216 8.89 -0.60 -12.84
C ILE A 216 9.55 -1.86 -13.42
N GLN A 217 10.11 -1.76 -14.64
CA GLN A 217 10.81 -2.86 -15.27
C GLN A 217 12.03 -3.33 -14.46
N ARG A 218 12.84 -2.38 -13.97
CA ARG A 218 14.02 -2.69 -13.14
C ARG A 218 13.62 -3.33 -11.81
N ALA A 219 12.59 -2.80 -11.14
CA ALA A 219 12.06 -3.36 -9.90
C ALA A 219 11.57 -4.80 -10.08
N ARG A 220 10.86 -5.09 -11.18
CA ARG A 220 10.40 -6.44 -11.54
C ARG A 220 11.57 -7.40 -11.73
N VAL A 221 12.60 -7.01 -12.48
CA VAL A 221 13.78 -7.85 -12.66
C VAL A 221 14.48 -8.12 -11.32
N LEU A 222 14.69 -7.07 -10.52
CA LEU A 222 15.41 -7.21 -9.25
C LEU A 222 14.66 -8.04 -8.20
N VAL A 223 13.33 -8.02 -8.16
CA VAL A 223 12.60 -8.89 -7.23
C VAL A 223 12.75 -10.37 -7.58
N PHE A 224 12.79 -10.74 -8.87
CA PHE A 224 13.05 -12.14 -9.25
C PHE A 224 14.50 -12.57 -8.99
N LEU A 225 15.46 -11.66 -9.12
CA LEU A 225 16.86 -11.97 -8.86
C LEU A 225 17.18 -12.00 -7.37
N LYS A 226 16.57 -11.14 -6.55
CA LYS A 226 17.02 -10.84 -5.17
C LYS A 226 15.94 -11.03 -4.11
N GLY A 227 14.69 -11.29 -4.51
CA GLY A 227 13.61 -11.63 -3.59
C GLY A 227 13.80 -13.01 -2.99
N ARG A 228 13.50 -13.16 -1.69
CA ARG A 228 13.79 -14.37 -0.91
C ARG A 228 12.55 -15.10 -0.43
N ASP A 229 11.45 -14.39 -0.25
CA ASP A 229 10.20 -15.00 0.21
C ASP A 229 8.96 -14.32 -0.41
N ALA A 230 7.79 -14.90 -0.14
CA ALA A 230 6.51 -14.46 -0.70
C ALA A 230 6.18 -12.97 -0.42
N HIS A 231 6.72 -12.37 0.65
CA HIS A 231 6.53 -10.96 0.98
C HIS A 231 7.15 -10.04 -0.06
N ASP A 232 8.33 -10.39 -0.59
CA ASP A 232 9.01 -9.58 -1.60
C ASP A 232 8.18 -9.53 -2.90
N TYR A 233 7.64 -10.67 -3.32
CA TYR A 233 6.84 -10.78 -4.56
C TYR A 233 5.47 -10.11 -4.42
N LYS A 234 4.76 -10.34 -3.30
CA LYS A 234 3.42 -9.75 -3.11
C LYS A 234 3.52 -8.23 -2.89
N PHE A 235 4.54 -7.78 -2.16
CA PHE A 235 4.79 -6.35 -1.96
C PHE A 235 5.09 -5.66 -3.28
N SER A 236 6.08 -6.15 -4.03
CA SER A 236 6.46 -5.54 -5.32
C SER A 236 5.30 -5.53 -6.31
N SER A 237 4.48 -6.58 -6.37
CA SER A 237 3.27 -6.59 -7.20
C SER A 237 2.30 -5.50 -6.76
N ALA A 238 2.00 -5.41 -5.46
CA ALA A 238 1.08 -4.42 -4.90
C ALA A 238 1.49 -2.98 -5.20
N VAL A 239 2.74 -2.57 -4.89
CA VAL A 239 3.17 -1.18 -5.11
C VAL A 239 3.26 -0.79 -6.58
N LEU A 240 3.61 -1.74 -7.46
CA LEU A 240 3.74 -1.45 -8.89
C LEU A 240 2.38 -1.40 -9.59
N GLU A 241 1.38 -2.12 -9.08
CA GLU A 241 -0.03 -2.03 -9.51
C GLU A 241 -0.66 -0.73 -9.01
N ASP A 242 -0.61 -0.48 -7.69
CA ASP A 242 -1.20 0.71 -7.06
C ASP A 242 -0.62 2.03 -7.59
N PHE A 243 0.63 2.04 -8.07
CA PHE A 243 1.23 3.20 -8.72
C PHE A 243 0.34 3.79 -9.83
N GLN A 244 -0.33 2.94 -10.60
CA GLN A 244 -1.23 3.37 -11.68
C GLN A 244 -2.56 3.92 -11.16
N HIS A 245 -2.95 3.53 -9.95
CA HIS A 245 -4.18 3.96 -9.29
C HIS A 245 -4.04 5.27 -8.49
N VAL A 246 -2.81 5.75 -8.26
CA VAL A 246 -2.54 7.03 -7.58
C VAL A 246 -2.58 8.18 -8.59
N SER A 247 -3.24 9.29 -8.20
CA SER A 247 -3.31 10.51 -9.00
C SER A 247 -1.91 11.07 -9.31
N PRO A 248 -1.67 11.69 -10.49
CA PRO A 248 -0.36 12.19 -10.90
C PRO A 248 0.35 13.08 -9.86
N ALA A 249 -0.39 13.94 -9.16
CA ALA A 249 0.15 14.83 -8.13
C ALA A 249 0.81 14.10 -6.94
N TRP A 250 0.41 12.86 -6.69
CA TRP A 250 0.81 12.05 -5.53
C TRP A 250 1.68 10.85 -5.92
N ARG A 251 1.59 10.43 -7.19
CA ARG A 251 2.16 9.19 -7.71
C ARG A 251 3.67 9.08 -7.47
N GLY A 252 4.43 10.16 -7.65
CA GLY A 252 5.87 10.16 -7.41
C GLY A 252 6.24 9.90 -5.94
N LYS A 253 5.48 10.44 -4.98
CA LYS A 253 5.68 10.21 -3.54
C LYS A 253 5.32 8.78 -3.15
N PHE A 254 4.24 8.24 -3.72
CA PHE A 254 3.88 6.84 -3.54
C PHE A 254 4.97 5.91 -4.08
N LEU A 255 5.50 6.17 -5.29
CA LEU A 255 6.62 5.40 -5.85
C LEU A 255 7.85 5.48 -4.96
N ALA A 256 8.18 6.66 -4.43
CA ALA A 256 9.29 6.85 -3.50
C ALA A 256 9.13 6.05 -2.19
N SER A 257 7.91 5.86 -1.69
CA SER A 257 7.68 5.01 -0.52
C SER A 257 8.03 3.53 -0.78
N SER A 258 7.92 3.07 -2.03
CA SER A 258 8.10 1.66 -2.39
C SER A 258 9.53 1.16 -2.16
N VAL A 259 10.54 2.04 -2.28
CA VAL A 259 11.95 1.66 -2.14
C VAL A 259 12.34 1.25 -0.73
N PHE A 260 11.48 1.49 0.25
CA PHE A 260 11.69 1.01 1.62
C PHE A 260 11.64 -0.52 1.73
N ASN A 261 11.08 -1.22 0.73
CA ASN A 261 11.06 -2.68 0.68
C ASN A 261 11.34 -3.31 -0.70
N LEU A 262 11.42 -2.53 -1.79
CA LEU A 262 11.93 -3.03 -3.07
C LEU A 262 13.38 -3.53 -2.94
N ARG A 263 13.82 -4.32 -3.92
CA ARG A 263 15.18 -4.86 -3.95
C ARG A 263 16.11 -3.90 -4.70
N GLY A 264 17.24 -3.57 -4.07
CA GLY A 264 18.31 -2.79 -4.69
C GLY A 264 19.29 -3.65 -5.48
N SER A 265 20.07 -3.00 -6.35
CA SER A 265 21.05 -3.68 -7.22
C SER A 265 22.23 -4.29 -6.43
N GLY A 266 22.57 -3.71 -5.27
CA GLY A 266 23.65 -4.18 -4.40
C GLY A 266 23.31 -5.37 -3.52
N GLY A 267 22.04 -5.81 -3.47
CA GLY A 267 21.65 -6.99 -2.70
C GLY A 267 22.17 -8.30 -3.31
N GLY A 268 22.43 -9.32 -2.49
CA GLY A 268 22.77 -10.66 -2.99
C GLY A 268 21.62 -11.29 -3.78
N ASP A 269 21.96 -12.06 -4.81
CA ASP A 269 20.97 -12.83 -5.56
C ASP A 269 20.37 -13.94 -4.67
N ASN A 270 19.19 -14.44 -5.05
CA ASN A 270 18.58 -15.55 -4.37
C ASN A 270 19.19 -16.89 -4.85
N PRO A 271 19.09 -17.96 -4.03
CA PRO A 271 19.70 -19.25 -4.37
C PRO A 271 19.17 -19.90 -5.66
N VAL A 272 17.98 -19.52 -6.12
CA VAL A 272 17.43 -20.03 -7.40
C VAL A 272 18.11 -19.35 -8.57
N ALA A 273 18.26 -18.02 -8.52
CA ALA A 273 18.95 -17.24 -9.54
C ALA A 273 20.43 -17.65 -9.65
N GLU A 274 21.11 -17.83 -8.52
CA GLU A 274 22.50 -18.31 -8.48
C GLU A 274 22.65 -19.68 -9.15
N ARG A 275 21.81 -20.67 -8.79
CA ARG A 275 21.81 -22.00 -9.41
C ARG A 275 21.48 -21.95 -10.90
N THR A 276 20.57 -21.07 -11.31
CA THR A 276 20.21 -20.90 -12.73
C THR A 276 21.39 -20.37 -13.54
N LYS A 277 22.11 -19.36 -13.03
CA LYS A 277 23.33 -18.85 -13.67
C LYS A 277 24.40 -19.93 -13.79
N GLN A 278 24.69 -20.65 -12.70
CA GLN A 278 25.65 -21.75 -12.70
C GLN A 278 25.30 -22.86 -13.72
N ALA A 279 24.02 -23.12 -13.94
CA ALA A 279 23.57 -24.10 -14.92
C ALA A 279 23.71 -23.62 -16.38
N LEU A 280 23.78 -22.30 -16.63
CA LEU A 280 23.86 -21.71 -17.97
C LEU A 280 25.29 -21.35 -18.39
N GLY A 281 26.26 -21.34 -17.47
CA GLY A 281 27.66 -20.96 -17.72
C GLY A 281 27.92 -19.47 -17.53
#